data_AF-A0A2D7MBI2-F1
#
_entry.id   AF-A0A2D7MBI2-F1
#
_cell.length_a   1.000
_cell.length_b   1.000
_cell.length_c   1.000
_cell.angle_alpha   90.00
_cell.angle_beta   90.00
_cell.angle_gamma   90.00
#
_symmetry.space_group_name_H-M   'P 1'
#
loop_
_entity.id
_entity.type
_entity.pdbx_description
1 polymer ?
#
loop_
_entity_poly.entity_id
_entity_poly.type
_entity_poly.pdbx_seq_one_letter_code
_entity_poly.pdbx_strand_id
1 'polypeptide(L)' 'MNKAILTRIKNLGLSLGVLGCLFKLMSWAGAPTLLVLGLSLLALYFLLKVFEK' A
#
# COMPACT_ATOMS: atom_id res chain seq x y z
N MET A 1 -1.25 -13.87 -13.81
CA MET A 1 -0.14 -13.19 -13.11
C MET A 1 0.46 -14.15 -12.10
N ASN A 2 1.78 -14.12 -11.86
CA ASN A 2 2.38 -15.04 -10.88
C ASN A 2 1.83 -14.72 -9.47
N LYS A 3 1.06 -15.64 -8.86
CA LYS A 3 0.42 -15.44 -7.55
C LYS A 3 1.41 -15.05 -6.46
N ALA A 4 2.67 -15.48 -6.57
CA ALA A 4 3.73 -15.09 -5.66
C ALA A 4 4.01 -13.57 -5.69
N ILE A 5 4.02 -12.96 -6.88
CA ILE A 5 4.26 -11.53 -7.07
C ILE A 5 3.09 -10.70 -6.53
N LEU A 6 1.86 -11.14 -6.81
CA LEU A 6 0.64 -10.50 -6.31
C LEU A 6 0.64 -10.43 -4.77
N THR A 7 1.05 -11.51 -4.11
CA THR A 7 1.12 -11.56 -2.64
C THR A 7 2.20 -10.64 -2.07
N ARG A 8 3.35 -10.51 -2.74
CA ARG A 8 4.44 -9.61 -2.33
C ARG A 8 4.01 -8.15 -2.42
N ILE A 9 3.32 -7.76 -3.50
CA ILE A 9 2.79 -6.39 -3.67
C ILE A 9 1.77 -6.05 -2.59
N LYS A 10 0.87 -6.99 -2.25
CA LYS A 10 -0.09 -6.80 -1.16
C LYS A 10 0.60 -6.51 0.16
N ASN A 11 1.62 -7.29 0.51
CA ASN A 11 2.33 -7.15 1.76
C ASN A 11 3.16 -5.85 1.82
N LEU A 12 3.72 -5.41 0.69
CA LEU A 12 4.41 -4.12 0.58
C LEU A 12 3.45 -2.94 0.79
N GLY A 13 2.30 -2.93 0.09
CA GLY A 13 1.29 -1.88 0.27
C GLY A 13 0.74 -1.81 1.70
N LEU A 14 0.49 -2.97 2.33
CA LEU A 14 0.07 -3.05 3.73
C LEU A 14 1.12 -2.48 4.69
N SER A 15 2.39 -2.83 4.49
CA SER A 15 3.49 -2.31 5.34
C SER A 15 3.62 -0.79 5.22
N LEU A 16 3.62 -0.22 4.00
CA LEU A 16 3.67 1.22 3.82
C LEU A 16 2.44 1.95 4.38
N GLY A 17 1.25 1.35 4.26
CA GLY A 17 0.03 1.90 4.84
C GLY A 17 0.09 1.97 6.37
N VAL A 18 0.54 0.89 7.03
CA VAL A 18 0.71 0.85 8.49
C VAL A 18 1.76 1.86 8.96
N LEU A 19 2.90 1.96 8.26
CA LEU A 19 3.93 2.95 8.55
C LEU A 19 3.42 4.39 8.36
N GLY A 20 2.67 4.65 7.30
CA GLY A 20 2.07 5.96 7.05
C GLY A 20 1.05 6.35 8.13
N CYS A 21 0.21 5.42 8.58
CA CYS A 21 -0.70 5.63 9.71
C CYS A 21 0.06 5.94 11.00
N LEU A 22 1.14 5.21 11.28
CA LEU A 22 1.97 5.41 12.46
C LEU A 22 2.65 6.79 12.45
N PHE A 23 3.23 7.20 11.31
CA PHE A 23 3.83 8.53 11.18
C PHE A 23 2.80 9.67 11.25
N LYS A 24 1.55 9.42 10.84
CA LYS A 24 0.47 10.41 10.96
C LYS A 24 0.06 10.64 12.41
N LEU A 25 0.08 9.59 13.24
CA LEU A 25 -0.10 9.72 14.68
C LEU A 25 1.06 10.46 15.35
N MET A 26 2.27 10.30 14.82
CA MET A 26 3.48 10.97 15.32
C MET A 26 3.62 12.43 14.84
N SER A 27 2.67 12.97 14.07
CA SER A 27 2.67 14.32 13.49
C SER A 27 3.92 14.65 12.66
N TRP A 28 4.46 13.65 11.97
CA TRP A 28 5.65 13.81 11.15
C TRP A 28 5.31 14.50 9.82
N ALA A 29 6.08 15.51 9.41
CA ALA A 29 5.76 16.36 8.24
C ALA A 29 5.60 15.57 6.90
N GLY A 30 6.26 14.41 6.78
CA GLY A 30 6.15 13.50 5.63
C GLY A 30 5.10 12.39 5.77
N ALA A 31 4.35 12.36 6.86
CA ALA A 31 3.32 11.34 7.07
C ALA A 31 2.23 11.28 5.98
N PRO A 32 1.64 12.41 5.51
CA PRO A 32 0.56 12.34 4.53
C PRO A 32 1.04 11.81 3.17
N THR A 33 2.27 12.16 2.74
CA THR A 33 2.83 11.67 1.48
C THR A 33 3.12 10.16 1.53
N LEU A 34 3.67 9.66 2.64
CA LEU A 34 3.90 8.22 2.84
C LEU A 34 2.60 7.42 2.86
N LEU A 35 1.55 7.96 3.48
CA LEU A 35 0.22 7.36 3.52
C LEU A 35 -0.43 7.28 2.13
N VAL A 36 -0.34 8.36 1.36
CA VAL A 36 -0.85 8.40 -0.02
C VAL A 36 -0.11 7.39 -0.90
N LEU A 37 1.20 7.22 -0.72
CA LEU A 37 1.98 6.20 -1.43
C LEU A 37 1.59 4.76 -1.05
N GLY A 38 1.36 4.48 0.23
CA GLY A 38 0.90 3.16 0.68
C GLY A 38 -0.50 2.82 0.16
N LEU A 39 -1.43 3.79 0.22
CA LEU A 39 -2.79 3.64 -0.28
C LEU A 39 -2.84 3.51 -1.81
N SER A 40 -2.02 4.26 -2.55
CA SER A 40 -1.98 4.17 -4.01
C SER A 40 -1.46 2.82 -4.50
N LEU A 41 -0.46 2.24 -3.81
CA LEU A 41 0.02 0.88 -4.09
C LEU A 41 -1.09 -0.16 -3.85
N LEU A 42 -1.86 -0.01 -2.77
CA LEU A 42 -2.97 -0.89 -2.45
C LEU A 42 -4.12 -0.77 -3.45
N ALA A 43 -4.40 0.45 -3.92
CA ALA A 43 -5.39 0.73 -4.95
C ALA A 43 -5.00 0.06 -6.28
N LEU A 44 -3.73 0.15 -6.68
CA LEU A 44 -3.20 -0.54 -7.87
C LEU A 44 -3.34 -2.06 -7.75
N TYR A 45 -3.05 -2.63 -6.57
CA TYR A 45 -3.26 -4.05 -6.30
C TYR A 45 -4.73 -4.46 -6.48
N PHE A 46 -5.67 -3.70 -5.91
CA PHE A 46 -7.09 -3.99 -6.04
C PHE A 46 -7.57 -3.86 -7.49
N LEU A 47 -7.08 -2.88 -8.23
CA LEU A 47 -7.38 -2.70 -9.64
C LEU A 47 -6.90 -3.90 -10.46
N LEU A 48 -5.64 -4.31 -10.30
CA LEU A 48 -5.08 -5.48 -10.99
C LEU A 48 -5.82 -6.77 -10.61
N LYS A 49 -6.22 -6.91 -9.35
CA LYS A 49 -6.99 -8.05 -8.87
C LYS A 49 -8.39 -8.14 -9.48
N VAL A 50 -9.00 -7.02 -9.88
CA VAL A 50 -10.31 -7.03 -10.55
C VAL A 50 -10.25 -7.65 -11.95
N PHE A 51 -9.08 -7.55 -12.61
CA PHE A 51 -8.85 -8.10 -13.95
C PHE A 51 -8.36 -9.56 -13.92
N GLU A 52 -7.83 -10.04 -12.79
CA GLU A 52 -7.59 -11.47 -12.60
C GLU A 52 -8.90 -12.16 -12.19
N LYS A 53 -9.50 -12.90 -13.13
CA LYS A 53 -10.70 -13.72 -12.93
C LYS A 53 -10.36 -15.02 -12.19
#